data_AF-A0A9E6E255-F1
#
_entry.id   AF-A0A9E6E255-F1
#
_cell.length_a   1.000
_cell.length_b   1.000
_cell.length_c   1.000
_cell.angle_alpha   90.00
_cell.angle_beta   90.00
_cell.angle_gamma   90.00
#
_symmetry.space_group_name_H-M   'P 1'
#
loop_
_entity.id
_entity.type
_entity.pdbx_description
1 polymer ?
#
loop_
_entity_poly.entity_id
_entity_poly.type
_entity_poly.pdbx_seq_one_letter_code
_entity_poly.pdbx_strand_id
1 'polypeptide(L)'
;MAVNLNDTSGTQGTSIINSQQSEDIQNTIAARGDSVLSGGIAVLYMFMNLLSEMADAKYSQMQKKSEVSRTAQDMANRVDEKVAEAAKEGDKATRTLPSDVVTYMRDNGFTVDGKSIDKYLQENGNSLDQGKLKAVKASLETVSNRASDFVSQSQLQLQKLMQTYNVTVSLLNSMQTMLAEMNKSIAQNIR
;
A
#
# COMPACT_ATOMS: atom_id res chain seq x y z
N MET A 1 -54.32 42.06 -29.40
CA MET A 1 -54.15 42.86 -28.17
C MET A 1 -52.98 42.28 -27.39
N ALA A 2 -51.96 43.08 -27.16
CA ALA A 2 -50.78 42.75 -26.38
C ALA A 2 -51.11 42.67 -24.88
N VAL A 3 -50.33 41.89 -24.10
CA VAL A 3 -49.48 42.39 -23.01
C VAL A 3 -48.42 41.33 -22.68
N ASN A 4 -47.20 41.85 -22.53
CA ASN A 4 -45.90 41.27 -22.20
C ASN A 4 -45.74 41.11 -20.68
N LEU A 5 -44.96 40.11 -20.22
CA LEU A 5 -44.19 40.15 -18.97
C LEU A 5 -42.92 39.28 -19.11
N ASN A 6 -41.78 39.95 -19.36
CA ASN A 6 -40.42 39.79 -18.78
C ASN A 6 -40.26 38.60 -17.79
N ASP A 7 -39.14 37.86 -17.68
CA ASP A 7 -37.73 38.09 -17.97
C ASP A 7 -36.99 36.76 -17.67
N THR A 8 -35.72 36.66 -18.08
CA THR A 8 -34.67 35.69 -17.70
C THR A 8 -34.51 34.35 -18.45
N SER A 9 -33.23 34.13 -18.80
CA SER A 9 -32.54 32.90 -19.20
C SER A 9 -32.37 32.65 -20.70
N GLY A 10 -31.15 32.93 -21.19
CA GLY A 10 -30.69 32.50 -22.50
C GLY A 10 -29.69 33.44 -23.16
N THR A 11 -28.69 33.94 -22.42
CA THR A 11 -27.51 34.54 -23.06
C THR A 11 -26.82 33.42 -23.86
N GLN A 12 -27.15 33.34 -25.15
CA GLN A 12 -26.41 32.58 -26.13
C GLN A 12 -24.97 33.08 -26.08
N GLY A 13 -24.10 32.28 -25.46
CA GLY A 13 -22.65 32.43 -25.56
C GLY A 13 -22.26 32.20 -27.00
N THR A 14 -22.27 33.27 -27.78
CA THR A 14 -21.76 33.31 -29.14
C THR A 14 -20.26 33.05 -29.08
N SER A 15 -19.83 31.87 -29.50
CA SER A 15 -18.45 31.59 -29.86
C SER A 15 -18.12 32.34 -31.15
N ILE A 16 -17.89 33.65 -31.03
CA ILE A 16 -17.20 34.41 -32.07
C ILE A 16 -15.70 34.13 -31.88
N ILE A 17 -15.22 33.09 -32.56
CA ILE A 17 -13.78 32.94 -32.84
C ILE A 17 -13.47 34.02 -33.87
N ASN A 18 -13.15 35.23 -33.38
CA ASN A 18 -12.66 36.30 -34.23
C ASN A 18 -11.19 36.00 -34.56
N SER A 19 -10.88 35.79 -35.84
CA SER A 19 -9.55 35.50 -36.40
C SER A 19 -8.58 36.70 -36.34
N GLN A 20 -8.80 37.63 -35.41
CA GLN A 20 -8.06 38.90 -35.25
C GLN A 20 -7.69 39.17 -33.78
N GLN A 21 -7.34 38.15 -32.99
CA GLN A 21 -6.62 38.39 -31.73
C GLN A 21 -5.15 38.67 -32.04
N SER A 22 -4.65 39.83 -31.62
CA SER A 22 -3.25 40.24 -31.76
C SER A 22 -2.29 39.12 -31.33
N GLU A 23 -1.21 38.93 -32.08
CA GLU A 23 -0.18 37.90 -31.84
C GLU A 23 0.31 37.88 -30.38
N ASP A 24 0.34 39.03 -29.70
CA ASP A 24 0.67 39.16 -28.28
C ASP A 24 -0.32 38.44 -27.34
N ILE A 25 -1.61 38.41 -27.65
CA ILE A 25 -2.63 37.71 -26.84
C ILE A 25 -2.48 36.20 -27.04
N GLN A 26 -2.24 35.74 -28.27
CA GLN A 26 -1.99 34.32 -28.56
C GLN A 26 -0.67 33.83 -27.92
N ASN A 27 0.40 34.61 -28.01
CA ASN A 27 1.69 34.31 -27.37
C ASN A 27 1.60 34.35 -25.84
N THR A 28 0.81 35.26 -25.26
CA THR A 28 0.57 35.30 -23.81
C THR A 28 -0.26 34.11 -23.33
N ILE A 29 -1.22 33.65 -24.13
CA ILE A 29 -2.02 32.43 -23.83
C ILE A 29 -1.15 31.18 -23.97
N ALA A 30 -0.30 31.10 -25.00
CA ALA A 30 0.64 30.00 -25.20
C ALA A 30 1.68 29.90 -24.07
N ALA A 31 2.30 31.02 -23.67
CA ALA A 31 3.28 31.07 -22.58
C ALA A 31 2.66 30.75 -21.20
N ARG A 32 1.39 31.11 -20.98
CA ARG A 32 0.64 30.70 -19.79
C ARG A 32 0.24 29.23 -19.81
N GLY A 33 -0.11 28.69 -20.99
CA GLY A 33 -0.39 27.27 -21.18
C GLY A 33 0.85 26.40 -20.93
N ASP A 34 2.02 26.85 -21.37
CA ASP A 34 3.29 26.15 -21.15
C ASP A 34 3.71 26.14 -19.67
N SER A 35 3.48 27.21 -18.89
CA SER A 35 3.76 27.21 -17.44
C SER A 35 2.79 26.34 -16.64
N VAL A 36 1.52 26.26 -17.04
CA VAL A 36 0.51 25.40 -16.39
C VAL A 36 0.72 23.93 -16.76
N LEU A 37 1.05 23.62 -18.02
CA LEU A 37 1.33 22.26 -18.47
C LEU A 37 2.68 21.74 -17.93
N SER A 38 3.75 22.54 -18.00
CA SER A 38 5.04 22.17 -17.40
C SER A 38 4.96 22.04 -15.87
N GLY A 39 4.22 22.91 -15.19
CA GLY A 39 3.94 22.81 -13.76
C GLY A 39 3.15 21.54 -13.40
N GLY A 40 2.13 21.18 -14.19
CA GLY A 40 1.38 19.93 -14.00
C GLY A 40 2.24 18.68 -14.26
N ILE A 41 3.11 18.70 -15.26
CA ILE A 41 4.08 17.62 -15.52
C ILE A 41 5.03 17.43 -14.33
N ALA A 42 5.53 18.52 -13.72
CA ALA A 42 6.39 18.44 -12.54
C ALA A 42 5.68 17.80 -11.33
N VAL A 43 4.40 18.12 -11.12
CA VAL A 43 3.58 17.49 -10.08
C VAL A 43 3.38 15.99 -10.33
N LEU A 44 3.17 15.58 -11.58
CA LEU A 44 3.04 14.16 -11.93
C LEU A 44 4.33 13.38 -11.69
N TYR A 45 5.49 13.95 -12.03
CA TYR A 45 6.79 13.35 -11.68
C TYR A 45 6.99 13.24 -10.16
N MET A 46 6.59 14.25 -9.40
CA MET A 46 6.60 14.18 -7.93
C MET A 46 5.70 13.05 -7.40
N PHE A 47 4.49 12.88 -7.97
CA PHE A 47 3.62 11.76 -7.61
C PHE A 47 4.20 10.42 -8.00
N MET A 48 4.85 10.27 -9.17
CA MET A 48 5.51 9.03 -9.54
C MET A 48 6.61 8.65 -8.55
N ASN A 49 7.45 9.62 -8.15
CA ASN A 49 8.50 9.39 -7.15
C ASN A 49 7.92 8.94 -5.81
N LEU A 50 6.86 9.61 -5.34
CA LEU A 50 6.18 9.24 -4.09
C LEU A 50 5.55 7.83 -4.18
N LEU A 51 4.88 7.51 -5.29
CA LEU A 51 4.27 6.20 -5.49
C LEU A 51 5.32 5.08 -5.53
N SER A 52 6.48 5.33 -6.15
CA SER A 52 7.62 4.41 -6.15
C SER A 52 8.17 4.20 -4.74
N GLU A 53 8.40 5.26 -3.96
CA GLU A 53 8.87 5.16 -2.58
C GLU A 53 7.88 4.38 -1.69
N MET A 54 6.58 4.67 -1.84
CA MET A 54 5.53 3.93 -1.14
C MET A 54 5.50 2.45 -1.53
N ALA A 55 5.70 2.14 -2.81
CA ALA A 55 5.74 0.77 -3.30
C ALA A 55 6.94 0.01 -2.70
N ASP A 56 8.13 0.61 -2.74
CA ASP A 56 9.35 -0.01 -2.18
C ASP A 56 9.22 -0.27 -0.68
N ALA A 57 8.71 0.72 0.07
CA ALA A 57 8.44 0.57 1.49
C ALA A 57 7.44 -0.57 1.77
N LYS A 58 6.38 -0.69 0.96
CA LYS A 58 5.38 -1.75 1.10
C LYS A 58 5.93 -3.13 0.72
N TYR A 59 6.71 -3.24 -0.35
CA TYR A 59 7.40 -4.47 -0.73
C TYR A 59 8.34 -4.96 0.37
N SER A 60 9.16 -4.07 0.94
CA SER A 60 10.07 -4.39 2.04
C SER A 60 9.33 -4.92 3.27
N GLN A 61 8.23 -4.26 3.66
CA GLN A 61 7.40 -4.72 4.79
C GLN A 61 6.73 -6.06 4.50
N MET A 62 6.21 -6.24 3.29
CA MET A 62 5.56 -7.48 2.86
C MET A 62 6.54 -8.66 2.92
N GLN A 63 7.78 -8.48 2.47
CA GLN A 63 8.81 -9.52 2.51
C GLN A 63 9.12 -9.93 3.96
N LYS A 64 9.40 -8.95 4.83
CA LYS A 64 9.65 -9.20 6.26
C LYS A 64 8.49 -9.93 6.93
N LYS A 65 7.24 -9.53 6.65
CA LYS A 65 6.06 -10.17 7.24
C LYS A 65 5.77 -11.54 6.65
N SER A 66 6.10 -11.78 5.39
CA SER A 66 6.02 -13.12 4.78
C SER A 66 6.96 -14.10 5.46
N GLU A 67 8.19 -13.67 5.77
CA GLU A 67 9.16 -14.47 6.54
C GLU A 67 8.62 -14.77 7.95
N VAL A 68 8.14 -13.75 8.67
CA VAL A 68 7.54 -13.92 10.01
C VAL A 68 6.38 -14.92 9.97
N SER A 69 5.49 -14.84 8.96
CA SER A 69 4.38 -15.78 8.81
C SER A 69 4.86 -17.21 8.65
N ARG A 70 5.79 -17.45 7.71
CA ARG A 70 6.36 -18.79 7.48
C ARG A 70 7.06 -19.34 8.72
N THR A 71 7.98 -18.56 9.30
CA THR A 71 8.75 -19.02 10.46
C THR A 71 7.88 -19.22 11.69
N ALA A 72 6.87 -18.37 11.93
CA ALA A 72 5.92 -18.58 13.02
C ALA A 72 5.09 -19.86 12.83
N GLN A 73 4.67 -20.16 11.60
CA GLN A 73 3.99 -21.40 11.29
C GLN A 73 4.88 -22.62 11.53
N ASP A 74 6.14 -22.56 11.10
CA ASP A 74 7.12 -23.64 11.33
C ASP A 74 7.36 -23.87 12.82
N MET A 75 7.47 -22.80 13.62
CA MET A 75 7.57 -22.90 15.07
C MET A 75 6.31 -23.49 15.70
N ALA A 76 5.12 -23.08 15.25
CA ALA A 76 3.85 -23.64 15.74
C ALA A 76 3.75 -25.14 15.48
N ASN A 77 4.18 -25.60 14.30
CA ASN A 77 4.22 -27.02 13.94
C ASN A 77 5.17 -27.82 14.84
N ARG A 78 6.33 -27.25 15.22
CA ARG A 78 7.27 -27.87 16.18
C ARG A 78 6.67 -27.99 17.57
N VAL A 79 5.90 -27.00 18.02
CA VAL A 79 5.17 -27.09 19.30
C VAL A 79 4.07 -28.15 19.20
N ASP A 80 3.36 -28.24 18.07
CA ASP A 80 2.32 -29.25 17.84
C ASP A 80 2.86 -30.68 17.92
N GLU A 81 4.07 -30.92 17.42
CA GLU A 81 4.75 -32.21 17.59
C GLU A 81 4.94 -32.56 19.08
N LYS A 82 5.35 -31.59 19.91
CA LYS A 82 5.47 -31.78 21.37
C LYS A 82 4.13 -31.96 22.06
N VAL A 83 3.08 -31.28 21.59
CA VAL A 83 1.70 -31.52 22.04
C VAL A 83 1.28 -32.95 21.74
N ALA A 84 1.60 -33.48 20.56
CA ALA A 84 1.26 -34.84 20.14
C ALA A 84 2.06 -35.90 20.90
N GLU A 85 3.36 -35.66 21.16
CA GLU A 85 4.18 -36.51 22.03
C GLU A 85 3.61 -36.59 23.45
N ALA A 86 3.28 -35.44 24.06
CA ALA A 86 2.68 -35.40 25.38
C ALA A 86 1.32 -36.14 25.41
N ALA A 87 0.50 -35.96 24.37
CA ALA A 87 -0.80 -36.62 24.27
C ALA A 87 -0.72 -38.16 24.27
N LYS A 88 0.36 -38.73 23.71
CA LYS A 88 0.57 -40.19 23.71
C LYS A 88 0.89 -40.76 25.09
N GLU A 89 1.47 -39.95 25.98
CA GLU A 89 1.86 -40.35 27.34
C GLU A 89 0.81 -40.02 28.41
N GLY A 90 -0.27 -39.32 28.01
CA GLY A 90 -1.42 -39.00 28.85
C GLY A 90 -1.45 -37.54 29.34
N ASP A 91 -2.59 -37.12 29.89
CA ASP A 91 -2.90 -35.71 30.19
C ASP A 91 -1.94 -35.00 31.15
N LYS A 92 -1.15 -35.75 31.93
CA LYS A 92 -0.16 -35.20 32.86
C LYS A 92 1.27 -35.23 32.31
N ALA A 93 1.46 -35.72 31.09
CA ALA A 93 2.77 -35.72 30.45
C ALA A 93 3.19 -34.28 30.17
N THR A 94 4.42 -33.96 30.53
CA THR A 94 5.02 -32.65 30.30
C THR A 94 6.13 -32.76 29.27
N ARG A 95 6.30 -31.68 28.50
CA ARG A 95 7.37 -31.54 27.51
C ARG A 95 7.98 -30.15 27.59
N THR A 96 9.27 -30.10 27.30
CA THR A 96 10.00 -28.85 27.13
C THR A 96 9.74 -28.29 25.74
N LEU A 97 9.61 -26.97 25.64
CA LEU A 97 9.59 -26.32 24.34
C LEU A 97 10.92 -26.52 23.61
N PRO A 98 10.90 -26.69 22.29
CA PRO A 98 12.10 -26.59 21.46
C PRO A 98 12.82 -25.24 21.70
N SER A 99 14.15 -25.28 21.77
CA SER A 99 14.97 -24.09 22.10
C SER A 99 14.89 -22.98 21.04
N ASP A 100 14.70 -23.38 19.78
CA ASP A 100 14.47 -22.49 18.65
C ASP A 100 13.15 -21.73 18.78
N VAL A 101 12.06 -22.38 19.22
CA VAL A 101 10.77 -21.73 19.49
C VAL A 101 10.93 -20.67 20.57
N VAL A 102 11.59 -21.01 21.68
CA VAL A 102 11.81 -20.07 22.80
C VAL A 102 12.63 -18.87 22.33
N THR A 103 13.70 -19.11 21.57
CA THR A 103 14.56 -18.05 21.03
C THR A 103 13.78 -17.16 20.07
N TYR A 104 13.06 -17.75 19.12
CA TYR A 104 12.26 -17.01 18.16
C TYR A 104 11.19 -16.14 18.82
N MET A 105 10.49 -16.66 19.83
CA MET A 105 9.49 -15.88 20.57
C MET A 105 10.13 -14.76 21.39
N ARG A 106 11.30 -15.00 21.98
CA ARG A 106 12.04 -13.99 22.74
C ARG A 106 12.52 -12.85 21.85
N ASP A 107 13.20 -13.19 20.76
CA ASP A 107 13.84 -12.22 19.87
C ASP A 107 12.82 -11.33 19.16
N ASN A 108 11.63 -11.86 18.88
CA ASN A 108 10.53 -11.12 18.26
C ASN A 108 9.57 -10.49 19.28
N GLY A 109 9.78 -10.70 20.58
CA GLY A 109 8.93 -10.17 21.64
C GLY A 109 7.48 -10.69 21.60
N PHE A 110 7.27 -11.91 21.09
CA PHE A 110 5.94 -12.52 21.04
C PHE A 110 5.50 -12.97 22.43
N THR A 111 4.21 -12.78 22.72
CA THR A 111 3.64 -13.05 24.04
C THR A 111 2.68 -14.23 24.02
N VAL A 112 2.71 -15.04 25.07
CA VAL A 112 1.73 -16.10 25.34
C VAL A 112 0.88 -15.64 26.51
N ASP A 113 -0.44 -15.59 26.34
CA ASP A 113 -1.39 -15.11 27.36
C ASP A 113 -1.01 -13.72 27.94
N GLY A 114 -0.48 -12.83 27.10
CA GLY A 114 -0.03 -11.49 27.49
C GLY A 114 1.30 -11.44 28.26
N LYS A 115 2.05 -12.55 28.32
CA LYS A 115 3.35 -12.65 29.00
C LYS A 115 4.45 -12.98 28.00
N SER A 116 5.67 -12.50 28.24
CA SER A 116 6.84 -12.93 27.46
C SER A 116 7.10 -14.41 27.66
N ILE A 117 7.77 -15.06 26.71
CA ILE A 117 8.08 -16.49 26.80
C ILE A 117 8.90 -16.85 28.05
N ASP A 118 9.83 -15.98 28.46
CA ASP A 118 10.65 -16.20 29.65
C ASP A 118 9.81 -16.16 30.93
N LYS A 119 8.91 -15.18 31.05
CA LYS A 119 7.98 -15.08 32.19
C LYS A 119 7.00 -16.25 32.20
N TYR A 120 6.53 -16.66 31.02
CA TYR A 120 5.64 -17.80 30.88
C TYR A 120 6.31 -19.10 31.37
N LEU A 121 7.56 -19.35 31.00
CA LEU A 121 8.33 -20.51 31.44
C LEU A 121 8.70 -20.43 32.93
N GLN A 122 8.96 -19.24 33.46
CA GLN A 122 9.25 -19.07 34.89
C GLN A 122 8.05 -19.43 35.77
N GLU A 123 6.84 -19.07 35.35
CA GLU A 123 5.61 -19.32 36.12
C GLU A 123 5.07 -20.75 35.98
N ASN A 124 5.27 -21.39 34.83
CA ASN A 124 4.74 -22.74 34.56
C ASN A 124 5.81 -23.85 34.65
N GLY A 125 7.08 -23.47 34.85
CA GLY A 125 8.23 -24.38 34.80
C GLY A 125 8.72 -24.66 33.38
N ASN A 126 9.91 -25.26 33.28
CA ASN A 126 10.53 -25.58 31.98
C ASN A 126 9.82 -26.72 31.23
N SER A 127 9.04 -27.55 31.94
CA SER A 127 8.28 -28.66 31.36
C SER A 127 6.79 -28.31 31.41
N LEU A 128 6.21 -28.13 30.23
CA LEU A 128 4.84 -27.66 30.05
C LEU A 128 3.90 -28.85 29.79
N ASP A 129 2.71 -28.81 30.38
CA ASP A 129 1.64 -29.75 30.03
C ASP A 129 1.06 -29.46 28.63
N GLN A 130 0.19 -30.35 28.17
CA GLN A 130 -0.42 -30.24 26.85
C GLN A 130 -1.21 -28.93 26.65
N GLY A 131 -1.90 -28.43 27.68
CA GLY A 131 -2.66 -27.19 27.62
C GLY A 131 -1.76 -25.97 27.46
N LYS A 132 -0.64 -25.95 28.19
CA LYS A 132 0.36 -24.87 28.10
C LYS A 132 1.09 -24.87 26.75
N LEU A 133 1.45 -26.04 26.23
CA LEU A 133 2.02 -26.15 24.88
C LEU A 133 1.03 -25.67 23.81
N LYS A 134 -0.27 -26.01 23.93
CA LYS A 134 -1.31 -25.50 23.04
C LYS A 134 -1.47 -23.98 23.11
N ALA A 135 -1.29 -23.36 24.27
CA ALA A 135 -1.31 -21.89 24.38
C ALA A 135 -0.15 -21.24 23.62
N VAL A 136 1.06 -21.82 23.72
CA VAL A 136 2.23 -21.35 22.96
C VAL A 136 1.99 -21.51 21.45
N LYS A 137 1.49 -22.67 21.01
CA LYS A 137 1.10 -22.93 19.62
C LYS A 137 0.09 -21.89 19.13
N ALA A 138 -0.99 -21.66 19.88
CA ALA A 138 -2.04 -20.72 19.50
C ALA A 138 -1.52 -19.28 19.36
N SER A 139 -0.57 -18.87 20.21
CA SER A 139 0.10 -17.57 20.08
C SER A 139 0.88 -17.47 18.77
N LEU A 140 1.68 -18.49 18.43
CA LEU A 140 2.45 -18.54 17.17
C LEU A 140 1.54 -18.57 15.93
N GLU A 141 0.46 -19.36 15.96
CA GLU A 141 -0.55 -19.38 14.88
C GLU A 141 -1.22 -18.02 14.72
N THR A 142 -1.53 -17.34 15.82
CA THR A 142 -2.08 -15.98 15.79
C THR A 142 -1.11 -15.00 15.14
N VAL A 143 0.18 -15.08 15.48
CA VAL A 143 1.23 -14.26 14.85
C VAL A 143 1.33 -14.57 13.35
N SER A 144 1.35 -15.85 12.99
CA SER A 144 1.41 -16.33 11.59
C SER A 144 0.26 -15.78 10.77
N ASN A 145 -0.97 -15.92 11.26
CA ASN A 145 -2.19 -15.46 10.61
C ASN A 145 -2.18 -13.94 10.44
N ARG A 146 -1.86 -13.18 11.50
CA ARG A 146 -1.77 -11.72 11.42
C ARG A 146 -0.72 -11.25 10.40
N ALA A 147 0.40 -11.96 10.31
CA ALA A 147 1.44 -11.65 9.34
C ALA A 147 1.00 -11.99 7.90
N SER A 148 0.31 -13.11 7.69
CA SER A 148 -0.30 -13.49 6.41
C SER A 148 -1.37 -12.49 5.95
N ASP A 149 -2.22 -12.04 6.86
CA ASP A 149 -3.24 -11.02 6.59
C ASP A 149 -2.59 -9.71 6.15
N PHE A 150 -1.51 -9.30 6.82
CA PHE A 150 -0.74 -8.13 6.45
C PHE A 150 -0.13 -8.26 5.05
N VAL A 151 0.45 -9.43 4.71
CA VAL A 151 1.00 -9.70 3.38
C VAL A 151 -0.09 -9.59 2.31
N SER A 152 -1.24 -10.23 2.54
CA SER A 152 -2.38 -10.19 1.62
C SER A 152 -2.89 -8.75 1.42
N GLN A 153 -3.01 -7.99 2.50
CA GLN A 153 -3.39 -6.58 2.44
C GLN A 153 -2.33 -5.73 1.71
N SER A 154 -1.05 -5.99 1.94
CA SER A 154 0.06 -5.26 1.30
C SER A 154 0.09 -5.53 -0.20
N GLN A 155 -0.16 -6.77 -0.64
CA GLN A 155 -0.25 -7.13 -2.05
C GLN A 155 -1.38 -6.35 -2.75
N LEU A 156 -2.56 -6.23 -2.13
CA LEU A 156 -3.66 -5.42 -2.66
C LEU A 156 -3.31 -3.93 -2.74
N GLN A 157 -2.62 -3.40 -1.73
CA GLN A 157 -2.16 -2.00 -1.73
C GLN A 157 -1.13 -1.75 -2.84
N LEU A 158 -0.20 -2.69 -3.06
CA LEU A 158 0.78 -2.64 -4.14
C LEU A 158 0.11 -2.66 -5.52
N GLN A 159 -0.91 -3.50 -5.71
CA GLN A 159 -1.70 -3.49 -6.94
C GLN A 159 -2.37 -2.13 -7.18
N LYS A 160 -2.92 -1.50 -6.14
CA LYS A 160 -3.48 -0.14 -6.24
C LYS A 160 -2.42 0.90 -6.59
N LEU A 161 -1.24 0.84 -5.95
CA LEU A 161 -0.13 1.74 -6.28
C LEU A 161 0.31 1.59 -7.74
N MET A 162 0.42 0.36 -8.25
CA MET A 162 0.74 0.09 -9.65
C MET A 162 -0.32 0.62 -10.61
N GLN A 163 -1.60 0.48 -10.28
CA GLN A 163 -2.69 1.05 -11.07
C GLN A 163 -2.60 2.58 -11.09
N THR A 164 -2.41 3.22 -9.93
CA THR A 164 -2.24 4.68 -9.84
C THR A 164 -1.02 5.14 -10.62
N TYR A 165 0.11 4.42 -10.52
CA TYR A 165 1.33 4.72 -11.26
C TYR A 165 1.10 4.69 -12.78
N ASN A 166 0.44 3.66 -13.29
CA ASN A 166 0.09 3.56 -14.71
C ASN A 166 -0.84 4.71 -15.17
N VAL A 167 -1.78 5.13 -14.32
CA VAL A 167 -2.63 6.31 -14.60
C VAL A 167 -1.77 7.58 -14.67
N THR A 168 -0.84 7.78 -13.73
CA THR A 168 0.06 8.93 -13.74
C THR A 168 0.92 8.97 -14.99
N VAL A 169 1.46 7.84 -15.43
CA VAL A 169 2.21 7.71 -16.71
C VAL A 169 1.35 8.09 -17.90
N SER A 170 0.12 7.58 -17.97
CA SER A 170 -0.82 7.89 -19.07
C SER A 170 -1.14 9.38 -19.13
N LEU A 171 -1.34 10.02 -17.97
CA LEU A 171 -1.58 11.46 -17.89
C LEU A 171 -0.34 12.26 -18.31
N LEU A 172 0.85 11.83 -17.90
CA LEU A 172 2.13 12.41 -18.32
C LEU A 172 2.29 12.39 -19.84
N ASN A 173 2.05 11.22 -20.46
CA ASN A 173 2.12 11.06 -21.92
C ASN A 173 1.10 11.97 -22.64
N SER A 174 -0.12 12.08 -22.09
CA SER A 174 -1.17 12.94 -22.64
C SER A 174 -0.77 14.43 -22.59
N MET A 175 -0.19 14.88 -21.47
CA MET A 175 0.29 16.26 -21.33
C MET A 175 1.49 16.56 -22.22
N GLN A 176 2.44 15.62 -22.34
CA GLN A 176 3.58 15.76 -23.27
C GLN A 176 3.11 15.86 -24.73
N THR A 177 2.09 15.07 -25.11
CA THR A 177 1.49 15.13 -26.45
C THR A 177 0.85 16.49 -26.71
N MET A 178 0.08 17.01 -25.74
CA MET A 178 -0.52 18.34 -25.84
C MET A 178 0.54 19.45 -25.97
N LEU A 179 1.62 19.37 -25.20
CA LEU A 179 2.75 20.30 -25.33
C LEU A 179 3.39 20.24 -26.72
N ALA A 180 3.57 19.03 -27.27
CA ALA A 180 4.11 18.86 -28.63
C ALA A 180 3.19 19.46 -29.70
N GLU A 181 1.87 19.27 -29.57
CA GLU A 181 0.87 19.86 -30.45
C GLU A 181 0.84 21.40 -30.35
N MET A 182 0.91 21.95 -29.13
CA MET A 182 1.01 23.39 -28.91
C MET A 182 2.26 23.97 -29.55
N ASN A 183 3.44 23.35 -29.33
CA ASN A 183 4.69 23.77 -29.95
C ASN A 183 4.62 23.74 -31.47
N LYS A 184 3.99 22.70 -32.04
CA LYS A 184 3.77 22.59 -33.49
C LYS A 184 2.84 23.68 -34.01
N SER A 185 1.75 23.98 -33.31
CA SER A 185 0.80 25.05 -33.67
C SER A 185 1.47 26.42 -33.66
N ILE A 186 2.26 26.73 -32.63
CA ILE A 186 3.05 27.97 -32.55
C ILE A 186 4.02 28.05 -33.73
N ALA A 187 4.79 26.98 -33.99
CA ALA A 187 5.74 26.93 -35.10
C ALA A 187 5.08 27.10 -36.48
N GLN A 188 3.82 26.65 -36.64
CA GLN A 188 3.06 26.83 -37.88
C GLN A 188 2.52 28.26 -38.05
N ASN A 189 2.20 28.96 -36.95
CA ASN A 189 1.73 30.35 -37.00
C ASN A 189 2.85 31.38 -37.17
N ILE A 190 4.11 31.02 -36.91
CA ILE A 190 5.29 31.91 -37.10
C ILE A 190 5.85 31.83 -38.55
N ARG A 191 5.33 30.93 -39.41
CA ARG A 191 5.66 30.86 -40.84
C ARG A 191 4.66 31.62 -41.69
#